data_AF-A0A1B0G3E4-F1
#
_entry.id   AF-A0A1B0G3E4-F1
#
_cell.length_a   1.000
_cell.length_b   1.000
_cell.length_c   1.000
_cell.angle_alpha   90.00
_cell.angle_beta   90.00
_cell.angle_gamma   90.00
#
_symmetry.space_group_name_H-M   'P 1'
#
loop_
_entity.id
_entity.type
_entity.pdbx_description
1 polymer ?
#
loop_
_entity_poly.entity_id
_entity_poly.type
_entity_poly.pdbx_seq_one_letter_code
_entity_poly.pdbx_strand_id
1 'polypeptide(L)'
;SIEEGVSQTAPLIYHFGHKTPSGNSVLYKAVISKMAEVTLESMNENKRSIIINTCGWVKGGGYDNLVHTAQAFEVDAIFVLDQERLYNELLRDMSTCVKVVLLPKSGGVVERSKDLRAENRDLRIKEYFYGHKTPLYPFSFEVKFVDLKLYKIGAPPLPDSCMPLGMKAEDNKTKLVAVTPGLGLTHHILAVSFAEFTEEDVIGTNVLGFVCVTHVDMERQSVMILSPQPRPLPNTLLLYSELQFMDSHA
;
A
#
# COMPACT_ATOMS: atom_id res chain seq x y z
N SER A 1 -23.60 -9.19 5.95
CA SER A 1 -23.56 -10.46 5.18
C SER A 1 -22.21 -10.60 4.48
N ILE A 2 -21.74 -11.81 4.12
CA ILE A 2 -20.53 -12.01 3.28
C ILE A 2 -20.63 -11.20 1.97
N GLU A 3 -21.86 -10.92 1.53
CA GLU A 3 -22.19 -10.10 0.35
C GLU A 3 -22.07 -8.58 0.54
N GLU A 4 -21.90 -8.09 1.78
CA GLU A 4 -21.79 -6.65 2.09
C GLU A 4 -20.34 -6.21 2.35
N GLY A 5 -19.41 -7.16 2.44
CA GLY A 5 -18.02 -6.87 2.78
C GLY A 5 -17.83 -6.40 4.22
N VAL A 6 -16.64 -5.89 4.52
CA VAL A 6 -16.31 -5.28 5.81
C VAL A 6 -16.59 -3.77 5.71
N SER A 7 -17.10 -3.16 6.79
CA SER A 7 -17.31 -1.71 6.86
C SER A 7 -16.02 -0.95 6.56
N GLN A 8 -16.11 0.06 5.68
CA GLN A 8 -14.99 0.93 5.32
C GLN A 8 -14.99 2.26 6.10
N THR A 9 -15.58 2.27 7.29
CA THR A 9 -15.60 3.45 8.14
C THR A 9 -14.25 3.63 8.83
N ALA A 10 -13.63 4.80 8.63
CA ALA A 10 -12.35 5.22 9.23
C ALA A 10 -11.24 4.14 9.23
N PRO A 11 -10.85 3.58 8.06
CA PRO A 11 -9.79 2.59 7.97
C PRO A 11 -8.41 3.20 8.26
N LEU A 12 -7.54 2.45 8.93
CA LEU A 12 -6.12 2.77 9.03
C LEU A 12 -5.41 2.31 7.75
N ILE A 13 -4.90 3.26 6.96
CA ILE A 13 -4.30 2.99 5.65
C ILE A 13 -2.89 3.58 5.60
N TYR A 14 -1.93 2.80 5.12
CA TYR A 14 -0.56 3.21 4.86
C TYR A 14 -0.21 3.06 3.38
N HIS A 15 0.64 3.94 2.87
CA HIS A 15 1.05 3.94 1.47
C HIS A 15 2.27 3.05 1.22
N PHE A 16 2.11 2.01 0.40
CA PHE A 16 3.23 1.20 -0.09
C PHE A 16 3.67 1.58 -1.52
N GLY A 17 2.74 2.02 -2.37
CA GLY A 17 3.05 2.54 -3.70
C GLY A 17 3.46 1.53 -4.79
N HIS A 18 3.72 0.26 -4.47
CA HIS A 18 4.08 -0.78 -5.47
C HIS A 18 3.00 -1.86 -5.63
N LYS A 19 2.98 -2.52 -6.80
CA LYS A 19 2.05 -3.63 -7.08
C LYS A 19 2.40 -4.93 -6.36
N THR A 20 3.68 -5.12 -6.00
CA THR A 20 4.17 -6.33 -5.34
C THR A 20 5.18 -5.98 -4.25
N PRO A 21 5.25 -6.73 -3.13
CA PRO A 21 6.23 -6.48 -2.07
C PRO A 21 7.69 -6.51 -2.55
N SER A 22 7.97 -7.26 -3.62
CA SER A 22 9.28 -7.34 -4.24
C SER A 22 9.79 -6.02 -4.81
N GLY A 23 8.89 -5.06 -5.10
CA GLY A 23 9.27 -3.72 -5.57
C GLY A 23 10.11 -2.98 -4.54
N ASN A 24 9.81 -3.16 -3.25
CA ASN A 24 10.57 -2.60 -2.15
C ASN A 24 10.29 -3.35 -0.83
N SER A 25 10.99 -4.46 -0.60
CA SER A 25 10.73 -5.29 0.59
C SER A 25 11.06 -4.58 1.91
N VAL A 26 12.00 -3.62 1.90
CA VAL A 26 12.37 -2.87 3.10
C VAL A 26 11.24 -1.93 3.51
N LEU A 27 10.70 -1.17 2.55
CA LEU A 27 9.51 -0.35 2.78
C LEU A 27 8.31 -1.20 3.19
N TYR A 28 8.12 -2.36 2.55
CA TYR A 28 7.00 -3.27 2.88
C TYR A 28 7.05 -3.72 4.35
N LYS A 29 8.23 -4.12 4.85
CA LYS A 29 8.43 -4.50 6.26
C LYS A 29 8.24 -3.32 7.20
N ALA A 30 8.74 -2.12 6.85
CA ALA A 30 8.57 -0.92 7.65
C ALA A 30 7.09 -0.55 7.84
N VAL A 31 6.30 -0.58 6.76
CA VAL A 31 4.85 -0.33 6.79
C VAL A 31 4.14 -1.38 7.64
N ILE A 32 4.50 -2.67 7.51
CA ILE A 32 3.95 -3.74 8.35
C ILE A 32 4.24 -3.50 9.83
N SER A 33 5.48 -3.18 10.17
CA SER A 33 5.88 -2.91 11.56
C SER A 33 5.05 -1.77 12.16
N LYS A 34 4.88 -0.67 11.44
CA LYS A 34 4.07 0.45 11.93
C LYS A 34 2.60 0.09 12.07
N MET A 35 2.06 -0.64 11.10
CA MET A 35 0.68 -1.13 11.16
C MET A 35 0.48 -2.03 12.38
N ALA A 36 1.44 -2.92 12.67
CA ALA A 36 1.37 -3.80 13.83
C ALA A 36 1.42 -3.03 15.14
N GLU A 37 2.36 -2.10 15.30
CA GLU A 37 2.49 -1.22 16.46
C GLU A 37 1.15 -0.54 16.79
N VAL A 38 0.58 0.20 15.83
CA VAL A 38 -0.67 0.94 16.05
C VAL A 38 -1.87 0.02 16.31
N THR A 39 -1.91 -1.15 15.66
CA THR A 39 -3.04 -2.07 15.83
C THR A 39 -2.97 -2.79 17.18
N LEU A 40 -1.78 -3.22 17.63
CA LEU A 40 -1.56 -3.87 18.92
C LEU A 40 -1.83 -2.90 20.09
N GLU A 41 -1.40 -1.64 19.97
CA GLU A 41 -1.76 -0.59 20.93
C GLU A 41 -3.28 -0.45 21.06
N SER A 42 -4.00 -0.35 19.93
CA SER A 42 -5.46 -0.25 19.93
C SER A 42 -6.17 -1.49 20.48
N MET A 43 -5.60 -2.68 20.27
CA MET A 43 -6.14 -3.94 20.81
C MET A 43 -6.05 -4.00 22.33
N ASN A 44 -4.93 -3.54 22.90
CA ASN A 44 -4.70 -3.57 24.35
C ASN A 44 -5.77 -2.77 25.11
N GLU A 45 -6.27 -1.69 24.50
CA GLU A 45 -7.36 -0.90 25.06
C GLU A 45 -8.75 -1.56 24.89
N ASN A 46 -8.98 -2.27 23.78
CA ASN A 46 -10.32 -2.66 23.35
C ASN A 46 -10.63 -4.18 23.40
N LYS A 47 -9.69 -5.03 23.84
CA LYS A 47 -9.81 -6.51 23.88
C LYS A 47 -10.40 -7.12 22.60
N ARG A 48 -9.83 -6.76 21.46
CA ARG A 48 -10.23 -7.28 20.13
C ARG A 48 -9.30 -8.40 19.67
N SER A 49 -9.71 -9.15 18.66
CA SER A 49 -8.84 -10.06 17.90
C SER A 49 -8.59 -9.50 16.50
N ILE A 50 -7.48 -9.89 15.88
CA ILE A 50 -7.14 -9.50 14.50
C ILE A 50 -7.08 -10.75 13.62
N ILE A 51 -7.53 -10.60 12.38
CA ILE A 51 -7.26 -11.56 11.30
C ILE A 51 -6.39 -10.86 10.27
N ILE A 52 -5.21 -11.41 9.99
CA ILE A 52 -4.23 -10.84 9.07
C ILE A 52 -4.23 -11.65 7.77
N ASN A 53 -4.56 -11.00 6.67
CA ASN A 53 -4.50 -11.60 5.33
C ASN A 53 -3.20 -11.19 4.63
N THR A 54 -2.36 -12.15 4.28
CA THR A 54 -1.06 -11.92 3.63
C THR A 54 -1.13 -12.03 2.11
N CYS A 55 -0.09 -11.54 1.41
CA CYS A 55 0.05 -11.76 -0.03
C CYS A 55 0.47 -13.20 -0.35
N GLY A 56 0.28 -13.64 -1.60
CA GLY A 56 0.60 -15.01 -2.06
C GLY A 56 2.08 -15.28 -2.39
N TRP A 57 3.01 -14.39 -2.02
CA TRP A 57 4.44 -14.59 -2.28
C TRP A 57 5.09 -15.32 -1.09
N VAL A 58 5.32 -16.62 -1.24
CA VAL A 58 5.67 -17.51 -0.12
C VAL A 58 7.11 -18.04 -0.15
N LYS A 59 7.94 -17.62 -1.10
CA LYS A 59 9.32 -18.13 -1.29
C LYS A 59 10.35 -17.02 -1.21
N GLY A 60 11.54 -17.33 -0.70
CA GLY A 60 12.66 -16.37 -0.59
C GLY A 60 12.24 -15.13 0.20
N GLY A 61 12.44 -13.93 -0.36
CA GLY A 61 12.03 -12.68 0.28
C GLY A 61 10.53 -12.61 0.65
N GLY A 62 9.66 -13.35 -0.05
CA GLY A 62 8.26 -13.48 0.34
C GLY A 62 8.08 -14.22 1.66
N TYR A 63 8.83 -15.30 1.88
CA TYR A 63 8.86 -16.02 3.16
C TYR A 63 9.37 -15.11 4.28
N ASP A 64 10.45 -14.37 4.04
CA ASP A 64 11.01 -13.43 5.02
C ASP A 64 9.99 -12.34 5.42
N ASN A 65 9.13 -11.92 4.49
CA ASN A 65 8.04 -10.99 4.79
C ASN A 65 6.92 -11.65 5.62
N LEU A 66 6.59 -12.92 5.38
CA LEU A 66 5.62 -13.66 6.19
C LEU A 66 6.13 -13.82 7.63
N VAL A 67 7.40 -14.18 7.79
CA VAL A 67 8.03 -14.32 9.10
C VAL A 67 8.04 -12.98 9.85
N HIS A 68 8.45 -11.90 9.17
CA HIS A 68 8.41 -10.55 9.72
C HIS A 68 6.99 -10.15 10.15
N THR A 69 5.97 -10.46 9.34
CA THR A 69 4.57 -10.14 9.66
C THR A 69 4.12 -10.88 10.92
N ALA A 70 4.39 -12.18 11.01
CA ALA A 70 4.02 -12.99 12.17
C ALA A 70 4.68 -12.48 13.46
N GLN A 71 5.94 -12.06 13.38
CA GLN A 71 6.69 -11.50 14.51
C GLN A 71 6.18 -10.11 14.90
N ALA A 72 6.00 -9.20 13.93
CA ALA A 72 5.59 -7.82 14.19
C ALA A 72 4.20 -7.75 14.84
N PHE A 73 3.28 -8.62 14.43
CA PHE A 73 1.93 -8.71 14.99
C PHE A 73 1.80 -9.65 16.18
N GLU A 74 2.89 -10.28 16.63
CA GLU A 74 2.90 -11.22 17.76
C GLU A 74 1.79 -12.29 17.65
N VAL A 75 1.67 -12.91 16.47
CA VAL A 75 0.51 -13.77 16.17
C VAL A 75 0.48 -15.05 17.01
N ASP A 76 -0.70 -15.40 17.53
CA ASP A 76 -0.90 -16.66 18.27
C ASP A 76 -1.01 -17.89 17.36
N ALA A 77 -1.52 -17.70 16.14
CA ALA A 77 -1.81 -18.79 15.21
C ALA A 77 -1.57 -18.40 13.75
N ILE A 78 -1.03 -19.33 12.97
CA ILE A 78 -0.78 -19.19 11.53
C ILE A 78 -1.51 -20.32 10.79
N PHE A 79 -2.38 -19.95 9.87
CA PHE A 79 -3.13 -20.88 9.03
C PHE A 79 -2.51 -20.95 7.64
N VAL A 80 -1.93 -22.10 7.29
CA VAL A 80 -1.33 -22.35 5.98
C VAL A 80 -2.33 -23.08 5.11
N LEU A 81 -2.69 -22.49 3.97
CA LEU A 81 -3.66 -23.06 3.03
C LEU A 81 -2.94 -23.84 1.93
N ASP A 82 -3.13 -25.15 1.88
CA ASP A 82 -2.76 -26.03 0.76
C ASP A 82 -1.29 -25.90 0.31
N GLN A 83 -0.37 -25.73 1.29
CA GLN A 83 1.07 -25.60 1.06
C GLN A 83 1.89 -26.29 2.16
N GLU A 84 2.10 -27.60 2.00
CA GLU A 84 2.85 -28.41 2.97
C GLU A 84 4.29 -27.94 3.17
N ARG A 85 4.96 -27.51 2.10
CA ARG A 85 6.34 -27.01 2.20
C ARG A 85 6.42 -25.77 3.07
N LEU A 86 5.53 -24.79 2.84
CA LEU A 86 5.47 -23.57 3.64
C LEU A 86 5.10 -23.88 5.10
N TYR A 87 4.17 -24.81 5.31
CA TYR A 87 3.80 -25.27 6.65
C TYR A 87 5.00 -25.83 7.41
N ASN A 88 5.78 -26.72 6.80
CA ASN A 88 6.97 -27.30 7.44
C ASN A 88 8.08 -26.28 7.67
N GLU A 89 8.26 -25.30 6.77
CA GLU A 89 9.21 -24.19 6.97
C GLU A 89 8.79 -23.33 8.17
N LEU A 90 7.52 -22.93 8.25
CA LEU A 90 6.98 -22.14 9.37
C LEU A 90 7.00 -22.90 10.69
N LEU A 91 6.67 -24.20 10.71
CA LEU A 91 6.76 -25.03 11.91
C LEU A 91 8.18 -25.07 12.50
N ARG A 92 9.20 -25.05 11.63
CA ARG A 92 10.60 -25.10 12.04
C ARG A 92 11.08 -23.75 12.57
N ASP A 93 10.66 -22.66 11.93
CA ASP A 93 11.24 -21.33 12.17
C ASP A 93 10.43 -20.48 13.18
N MET A 94 9.16 -20.84 13.43
CA MET A 94 8.31 -20.14 14.41
C MET A 94 8.54 -20.62 15.85
N SER A 95 8.28 -19.73 16.80
CA SER A 95 8.30 -20.05 18.23
C SER A 95 7.26 -21.13 18.56
N THR A 96 7.55 -21.99 19.55
CA THR A 96 6.64 -23.04 20.02
C THR A 96 5.33 -22.51 20.59
N CYS A 97 5.27 -21.22 20.93
CA CYS A 97 4.04 -20.56 21.38
C CYS A 97 3.07 -20.27 20.23
N VAL A 98 3.54 -20.24 18.97
CA VAL A 98 2.72 -19.94 17.80
C VAL A 98 2.16 -21.24 17.22
N LYS A 99 0.82 -21.33 17.14
CA LYS A 99 0.14 -22.50 16.59
C LYS A 99 0.10 -22.44 15.06
N VAL A 100 0.92 -23.26 14.40
CA VAL A 100 0.87 -23.40 12.94
C VAL A 100 -0.10 -24.53 12.55
N VAL A 101 -1.06 -24.25 11.67
CA VAL A 101 -2.11 -25.19 11.25
C VAL A 101 -2.14 -25.27 9.72
N LEU A 102 -1.99 -26.48 9.17
CA LEU A 102 -2.23 -26.75 7.75
C LEU A 102 -3.72 -27.01 7.51
N LEU A 103 -4.28 -26.33 6.52
CA LEU A 103 -5.67 -26.46 6.12
C LEU A 103 -5.78 -26.77 4.62
N PRO A 104 -6.73 -27.63 4.20
CA PRO A 104 -6.99 -27.86 2.80
C PRO A 104 -7.66 -26.64 2.16
N LYS A 105 -7.35 -26.38 0.89
CA LYS A 105 -8.07 -25.40 0.08
C LYS A 105 -9.48 -25.93 -0.24
N SER A 106 -10.47 -25.05 -0.19
CA SER A 106 -11.83 -25.40 -0.60
C SER A 106 -11.88 -25.71 -2.10
N GLY A 107 -12.60 -26.78 -2.49
CA GLY A 107 -12.74 -27.21 -3.88
C GLY A 107 -13.42 -26.18 -4.81
N GLY A 108 -14.12 -25.19 -4.25
CA GLY A 108 -14.72 -24.09 -5.02
C GLY A 108 -13.74 -22.96 -5.39
N VAL A 109 -12.49 -23.00 -4.91
CA VAL A 109 -11.53 -21.92 -5.15
C VAL A 109 -10.82 -22.12 -6.49
N VAL A 110 -11.13 -21.23 -7.43
CA VAL A 110 -10.57 -21.23 -8.79
C VAL A 110 -9.29 -20.38 -8.85
N GLU A 111 -8.32 -20.83 -9.65
CA GLU A 111 -7.12 -20.05 -9.93
C GLU A 111 -7.46 -18.79 -10.75
N ARG A 112 -6.90 -17.64 -10.35
CA ARG A 112 -7.12 -16.37 -11.04
C ARG A 112 -5.94 -16.10 -11.99
N SER A 113 -6.23 -15.68 -13.22
CA SER A 113 -5.20 -15.24 -14.17
C SER A 113 -4.56 -13.92 -13.73
N LYS A 114 -3.43 -13.55 -14.35
CA LYS A 114 -2.80 -12.23 -14.15
C LYS A 114 -3.73 -11.10 -14.60
N ASP A 115 -4.43 -11.31 -15.71
CA ASP A 115 -5.33 -10.31 -16.31
C ASP A 115 -6.54 -10.08 -15.41
N LEU A 116 -7.16 -11.15 -14.89
CA LEU A 116 -8.26 -11.04 -13.93
C LEU A 116 -7.83 -10.31 -12.65
N ARG A 117 -6.57 -10.47 -12.19
CA ARG A 117 -6.05 -9.69 -11.06
C ARG A 117 -5.84 -8.22 -11.40
N ALA A 118 -5.52 -7.89 -12.65
CA ALA A 118 -5.39 -6.51 -13.10
C ALA A 118 -6.76 -5.84 -13.18
N GLU A 119 -7.72 -6.49 -13.85
CA GLU A 119 -9.10 -6.02 -13.94
C GLU A 119 -9.71 -5.80 -12.55
N ASN A 120 -9.53 -6.74 -11.62
CA ASN A 120 -10.03 -6.58 -10.25
C ASN A 120 -9.37 -5.43 -9.46
N ARG A 121 -8.10 -5.08 -9.75
CA ARG A 121 -7.48 -3.88 -9.17
C ARG A 121 -8.14 -2.63 -9.73
N ASP A 122 -8.34 -2.58 -11.04
CA ASP A 122 -8.94 -1.42 -11.71
C ASP A 122 -10.38 -1.21 -11.22
N LEU A 123 -11.15 -2.30 -11.07
CA LEU A 123 -12.48 -2.27 -10.46
C LEU A 123 -12.45 -1.78 -9.01
N ARG A 124 -11.44 -2.16 -8.21
CA ARG A 124 -11.31 -1.68 -6.83
C ARG A 124 -11.01 -0.18 -6.76
N ILE A 125 -10.16 0.32 -7.66
CA ILE A 125 -9.87 1.75 -7.74
C ILE A 125 -11.12 2.51 -8.20
N LYS A 126 -11.84 2.00 -9.19
CA LYS A 126 -13.12 2.57 -9.63
C LYS A 126 -14.15 2.62 -8.49
N GLU A 127 -14.29 1.52 -7.74
CA GLU A 127 -15.18 1.45 -6.58
C GLU A 127 -14.84 2.49 -5.50
N TYR A 128 -13.55 2.79 -5.30
CA TYR A 128 -13.14 3.84 -4.35
C TYR A 128 -13.65 5.24 -4.75
N PHE A 129 -13.62 5.60 -6.04
CA PHE A 129 -14.06 6.92 -6.50
C PHE A 129 -15.57 7.01 -6.76
N TYR A 130 -16.18 5.96 -7.33
CA TYR A 130 -17.57 5.98 -7.81
C TYR A 130 -18.52 5.12 -6.98
N GLY A 131 -18.03 4.45 -5.94
CA GLY A 131 -18.81 3.52 -5.14
C GLY A 131 -19.12 2.21 -5.86
N HIS A 132 -19.85 1.32 -5.17
CA HIS A 132 -20.32 0.04 -5.72
C HIS A 132 -21.84 -0.08 -5.68
N LYS A 133 -22.41 -0.32 -4.49
CA LYS A 133 -23.87 -0.37 -4.29
C LYS A 133 -24.46 1.03 -4.13
N THR A 134 -23.75 1.88 -3.38
CA THR A 134 -24.09 3.28 -3.21
C THR A 134 -23.17 4.09 -4.12
N PRO A 135 -23.71 4.79 -5.14
CA PRO A 135 -22.88 5.59 -6.03
C PRO A 135 -22.25 6.76 -5.28
N LEU A 136 -21.00 7.05 -5.61
CA LEU A 136 -20.26 8.23 -5.18
C LEU A 136 -19.99 9.12 -6.41
N TYR A 137 -19.88 10.42 -6.17
CA TYR A 137 -19.69 11.43 -7.22
C TYR A 137 -18.40 12.19 -6.94
N PRO A 138 -17.26 11.76 -7.52
CA PRO A 138 -15.98 12.40 -7.30
C PRO A 138 -15.93 13.76 -8.00
N PHE A 139 -15.01 14.61 -7.55
CA PHE A 139 -14.76 15.94 -8.07
C PHE A 139 -13.55 15.95 -8.98
N SER A 140 -13.62 16.72 -10.07
CA SER A 140 -12.48 16.98 -10.94
C SER A 140 -12.09 18.46 -10.87
N PHE A 141 -10.84 18.75 -10.59
CA PHE A 141 -10.34 20.11 -10.52
C PHE A 141 -8.85 20.24 -10.83
N GLU A 142 -8.47 21.45 -11.24
CA GLU A 142 -7.10 21.81 -11.59
C GLU A 142 -6.29 22.17 -10.33
N VAL A 143 -5.04 21.70 -10.27
CA VAL A 143 -4.05 22.03 -9.24
C VAL A 143 -2.72 22.39 -9.91
N LYS A 144 -2.07 23.49 -9.50
CA LYS A 144 -0.80 23.92 -10.08
C LYS A 144 0.36 23.07 -9.57
N PHE A 145 1.40 22.89 -10.38
CA PHE A 145 2.60 22.14 -10.00
C PHE A 145 3.27 22.70 -8.74
N VAL A 146 3.25 24.02 -8.56
CA VAL A 146 3.82 24.70 -7.39
C VAL A 146 3.11 24.35 -6.08
N ASP A 147 1.84 23.94 -6.15
CA ASP A 147 1.03 23.56 -5.00
C ASP A 147 1.12 22.04 -4.72
N LEU A 148 1.78 21.26 -5.59
CA LEU A 148 1.96 19.82 -5.42
C LEU A 148 3.26 19.51 -4.67
N LYS A 149 3.13 19.16 -3.39
CA LYS A 149 4.21 18.55 -2.60
C LYS A 149 4.36 17.06 -2.97
N LEU A 150 4.84 16.77 -4.18
CA LEU A 150 4.88 15.40 -4.73
C LEU A 150 6.20 14.68 -4.43
N TYR A 151 6.09 13.48 -3.85
CA TYR A 151 7.23 12.66 -3.45
C TYR A 151 7.04 11.18 -3.78
N LYS A 152 8.14 10.44 -3.90
CA LYS A 152 8.19 8.98 -4.01
C LYS A 152 9.06 8.42 -2.89
N ILE A 153 8.65 7.30 -2.31
CA ILE A 153 9.44 6.58 -1.31
C ILE A 153 10.33 5.56 -2.03
N GLY A 154 11.61 5.59 -1.72
CA GLY A 154 12.63 4.78 -2.36
C GLY A 154 13.35 5.54 -3.47
N ALA A 155 14.63 5.83 -3.23
CA ALA A 155 15.52 6.39 -4.23
C ALA A 155 15.92 5.33 -5.28
N PRO A 156 16.22 5.75 -6.52
CA PRO A 156 16.76 4.84 -7.53
C PRO A 156 18.01 4.10 -7.02
N PRO A 157 18.23 2.85 -7.43
CA PRO A 157 19.44 2.13 -7.07
C PRO A 157 20.66 2.90 -7.60
N LEU A 158 21.60 3.21 -6.70
CA LEU A 158 22.89 3.81 -7.04
C LEU A 158 23.95 2.70 -7.09
N PRO A 159 24.91 2.76 -8.03
CA PRO A 159 26.08 1.89 -7.99
C PRO A 159 26.86 2.06 -6.68
N ASP A 160 27.51 0.99 -6.21
CA ASP A 160 28.31 1.03 -4.97
C ASP A 160 29.40 2.11 -5.00
N SER A 161 29.95 2.39 -6.19
CA SER A 161 30.94 3.45 -6.40
C SER A 161 30.40 4.88 -6.21
N CYS A 162 29.08 5.06 -6.22
CA CYS A 162 28.40 6.34 -6.04
C CYS A 162 27.75 6.49 -4.65
N MET A 163 27.92 5.51 -3.75
CA MET A 163 27.39 5.61 -2.38
C MET A 163 28.32 6.46 -1.49
N PRO A 164 27.79 7.45 -0.74
CA PRO A 164 28.55 8.17 0.27
C PRO A 164 29.11 7.22 1.34
N LEU A 165 30.25 7.57 1.92
CA LEU A 165 30.81 6.80 3.03
C LEU A 165 29.78 6.66 4.17
N GLY A 166 29.53 5.43 4.59
CA GLY A 166 28.64 5.11 5.70
C GLY A 166 27.17 4.87 5.33
N MET A 167 26.74 5.12 4.09
CA MET A 167 25.39 4.77 3.64
C MET A 167 25.31 3.32 3.15
N LYS A 168 24.26 2.59 3.54
CA LYS A 168 23.93 1.27 2.98
C LYS A 168 22.93 1.43 1.84
N ALA A 169 22.96 0.51 0.88
CA ALA A 169 22.00 0.47 -0.22
C ALA A 169 20.53 0.36 0.27
N GLU A 170 20.31 -0.17 1.47
CA GLU A 170 18.99 -0.27 2.11
C GLU A 170 18.45 1.08 2.56
N ASP A 171 19.31 2.02 3.00
CA ASP A 171 18.90 3.35 3.45
C ASP A 171 18.26 4.16 2.31
N ASN A 172 18.68 3.88 1.07
CA ASN A 172 18.08 4.48 -0.12
C ASN A 172 16.66 3.97 -0.38
N LYS A 173 16.29 2.77 0.08
CA LYS A 173 14.98 2.16 -0.20
C LYS A 173 13.83 2.83 0.56
N THR A 174 14.11 3.51 1.67
CA THR A 174 13.10 4.22 2.46
C THR A 174 13.23 5.74 2.35
N LYS A 175 14.21 6.23 1.59
CA LYS A 175 14.41 7.66 1.39
C LYS A 175 13.26 8.28 0.59
N LEU A 176 12.77 9.43 1.05
CA LEU A 176 11.81 10.25 0.32
C LEU A 176 12.52 11.05 -0.77
N VAL A 177 11.99 11.01 -1.99
CA VAL A 177 12.55 11.71 -3.16
C VAL A 177 11.48 12.57 -3.80
N ALA A 178 11.77 13.87 -3.95
CA ALA A 178 10.87 14.79 -4.64
C ALA A 178 10.71 14.36 -6.11
N VAL A 179 9.48 14.38 -6.60
CA VAL A 179 9.16 14.03 -7.99
C VAL A 179 8.75 15.29 -8.71
N THR A 180 9.49 15.64 -9.77
CA THR A 180 9.09 16.73 -10.67
C THR A 180 7.83 16.35 -11.43
N PRO A 181 6.73 17.12 -11.35
CA PRO A 181 5.54 16.86 -12.15
C PRO A 181 5.85 16.87 -13.64
N GLY A 182 5.29 15.91 -14.37
CA GLY A 182 5.48 15.75 -15.81
C GLY A 182 4.47 14.79 -16.42
N LEU A 183 4.51 14.62 -17.74
CA LEU A 183 3.54 13.80 -18.48
C LEU A 183 3.44 12.35 -17.96
N GLY A 184 4.51 11.81 -17.38
CA GLY A 184 4.53 10.48 -16.76
C GLY A 184 3.69 10.36 -15.49
N LEU A 185 3.15 11.46 -14.95
CA LEU A 185 2.21 11.46 -13.84
C LEU A 185 0.77 11.15 -14.28
N THR A 186 0.49 11.22 -15.57
CA THR A 186 -0.86 10.99 -16.12
C THR A 186 -1.35 9.59 -15.75
N HIS A 187 -2.59 9.52 -15.28
CA HIS A 187 -3.30 8.33 -14.80
C HIS A 187 -2.74 7.70 -13.52
N HIS A 188 -1.71 8.28 -12.88
CA HIS A 188 -1.21 7.72 -11.63
C HIS A 188 -2.08 8.10 -10.43
N ILE A 189 -2.19 7.15 -9.50
CA ILE A 189 -2.77 7.37 -8.18
C ILE A 189 -1.73 8.03 -7.27
N LEU A 190 -2.17 9.04 -6.52
CA LEU A 190 -1.39 9.70 -5.48
C LEU A 190 -2.07 9.46 -4.14
N ALA A 191 -1.31 9.06 -3.12
CA ALA A 191 -1.80 9.01 -1.76
C ALA A 191 -1.64 10.39 -1.10
N VAL A 192 -2.69 10.87 -0.44
CA VAL A 192 -2.68 12.11 0.33
C VAL A 192 -2.28 11.76 1.76
N SER A 193 -1.03 12.00 2.13
CA SER A 193 -0.51 11.67 3.46
C SER A 193 -1.05 12.64 4.52
N PHE A 194 -1.15 12.18 5.78
CA PHE A 194 -1.33 13.07 6.92
C PHE A 194 -0.06 13.85 7.27
N ALA A 195 1.11 13.43 6.78
CA ALA A 195 2.37 14.16 6.99
C ALA A 195 2.38 15.45 6.17
N GLU A 196 2.77 16.56 6.80
CA GLU A 196 2.84 17.88 6.15
C GLU A 196 4.24 18.22 5.65
N PHE A 197 5.26 17.69 6.34
CA PHE A 197 6.68 17.96 6.13
C PHE A 197 7.49 16.67 5.95
N THR A 198 8.61 16.77 5.23
CA THR A 198 9.45 15.61 4.87
C THR A 198 10.28 15.06 6.02
N GLU A 199 10.40 15.84 7.08
CA GLU A 199 11.12 15.56 8.32
C GLU A 199 10.31 14.68 9.28
N GLU A 200 9.00 14.56 9.05
CA GLU A 200 8.11 13.66 9.79
C GLU A 200 8.33 12.20 9.39
N ASP A 201 7.75 11.26 10.16
CA ASP A 201 7.71 9.85 9.79
C ASP A 201 6.69 9.59 8.67
N VAL A 202 7.04 9.98 7.43
CA VAL A 202 6.15 9.87 6.28
C VAL A 202 5.75 8.41 5.98
N ILE A 203 6.63 7.44 6.25
CA ILE A 203 6.36 6.01 6.02
C ILE A 203 5.37 5.48 7.05
N GLY A 204 5.57 5.84 8.31
CA GLY A 204 4.71 5.44 9.42
C GLY A 204 3.48 6.34 9.63
N THR A 205 3.26 7.32 8.76
CA THR A 205 2.08 8.19 8.79
C THR A 205 1.00 7.63 7.86
N ASN A 206 -0.24 7.59 8.36
CA ASN A 206 -1.39 7.15 7.59
C ASN A 206 -1.74 8.12 6.46
N VAL A 207 -2.68 7.72 5.61
CA VAL A 207 -3.16 8.55 4.49
C VAL A 207 -4.62 8.97 4.72
N LEU A 208 -4.96 10.20 4.31
CA LEU A 208 -6.34 10.70 4.28
C LEU A 208 -7.16 9.98 3.21
N GLY A 209 -6.49 9.56 2.14
CA GLY A 209 -7.10 8.90 1.00
C GLY A 209 -6.20 9.01 -0.23
N PHE A 210 -6.82 8.82 -1.38
CA PHE A 210 -6.17 8.80 -2.68
C PHE A 210 -6.86 9.74 -3.67
N VAL A 211 -6.06 10.26 -4.59
CA VAL A 211 -6.50 11.06 -5.74
C VAL A 211 -5.87 10.50 -7.01
N CYS A 212 -6.47 10.75 -8.17
CA CYS A 212 -5.95 10.30 -9.46
C CYS A 212 -5.62 11.49 -10.36
N VAL A 213 -4.44 11.52 -10.95
CA VAL A 213 -4.10 12.54 -11.96
C VAL A 213 -4.70 12.11 -13.29
N THR A 214 -5.66 12.86 -13.82
CA THR A 214 -6.35 12.49 -15.07
C THR A 214 -5.69 13.11 -16.30
N HIS A 215 -5.12 14.31 -16.16
CA HIS A 215 -4.44 15.02 -17.23
C HIS A 215 -3.31 15.89 -16.67
N VAL A 216 -2.23 16.06 -17.43
CA VAL A 216 -1.10 16.94 -17.09
C VAL A 216 -0.94 17.98 -18.19
N ASP A 217 -0.98 19.26 -17.81
CA ASP A 217 -0.76 20.39 -18.70
C ASP A 217 0.62 21.01 -18.40
N MET A 218 1.56 20.81 -19.32
CA MET A 218 2.94 21.31 -19.18
C MET A 218 3.05 22.81 -19.50
N GLU A 219 2.13 23.37 -20.29
CA GLU A 219 2.14 24.80 -20.64
C GLU A 219 1.61 25.63 -19.47
N ARG A 220 0.50 25.19 -18.88
CA ARG A 220 -0.11 25.84 -17.71
C ARG A 220 0.55 25.45 -16.39
N GLN A 221 1.46 24.48 -16.42
CA GLN A 221 2.13 23.90 -15.26
C GLN A 221 1.12 23.45 -14.19
N SER A 222 0.16 22.64 -14.61
CA SER A 222 -0.93 22.16 -13.76
C SER A 222 -1.35 20.73 -14.09
N VAL A 223 -2.05 20.11 -13.15
CA VAL A 223 -2.68 18.80 -13.30
C VAL A 223 -4.18 18.90 -13.09
N MET A 224 -4.93 18.09 -13.82
CA MET A 224 -6.31 17.77 -13.46
C MET A 224 -6.30 16.57 -12.53
N ILE A 225 -6.97 16.70 -11.39
CA ILE A 225 -7.08 15.65 -10.38
C ILE A 225 -8.54 15.23 -10.20
N LEU A 226 -8.77 13.92 -10.19
CA LEU A 226 -9.97 13.28 -9.68
C LEU A 226 -9.83 13.02 -8.18
N SER A 227 -10.76 13.54 -7.39
CA SER A 227 -10.73 13.50 -5.92
C SER A 227 -12.09 13.10 -5.35
N PRO A 228 -12.16 12.27 -4.29
CA PRO A 228 -13.42 11.98 -3.61
C PRO A 228 -14.02 13.20 -2.89
N GLN A 229 -13.19 14.19 -2.56
CA GLN A 229 -13.57 15.42 -1.87
C GLN A 229 -13.38 16.64 -2.80
N PRO A 230 -14.22 17.69 -2.66
CA PRO A 230 -14.06 18.91 -3.44
C PRO A 230 -12.78 19.66 -3.03
N ARG A 231 -12.44 20.67 -3.82
CA ARG A 231 -11.32 21.59 -3.53
C ARG A 231 -11.52 22.32 -2.19
N PRO A 232 -10.43 22.75 -1.51
CA PRO A 232 -9.03 22.64 -1.94
C PRO A 232 -8.42 21.25 -1.66
N LEU A 233 -7.38 20.89 -2.41
CA LEU A 233 -6.54 19.75 -2.04
C LEU A 233 -5.81 20.07 -0.72
N PRO A 234 -5.73 19.12 0.24
CA PRO A 234 -4.98 19.35 1.48
C PRO A 234 -3.53 19.74 1.21
N ASN A 235 -2.98 20.67 1.99
CA ASN A 235 -1.59 21.14 1.88
C ASN A 235 -0.58 20.17 2.52
N THR A 236 -0.74 18.87 2.24
CA THR A 236 0.07 17.79 2.80
C THR A 236 0.95 17.15 1.73
N LEU A 237 1.80 16.20 2.11
CA LEU A 237 2.62 15.46 1.16
C LEU A 237 1.76 14.51 0.30
N LEU A 238 2.01 14.51 -1.01
CA LEU A 238 1.43 13.59 -1.97
C LEU A 238 2.45 12.51 -2.31
N LEU A 239 2.09 11.25 -2.09
CA LEU A 239 2.97 10.10 -2.32
C LEU A 239 2.60 9.39 -3.63
N TYR A 240 3.55 9.31 -4.55
CA TYR A 240 3.40 8.65 -5.84
C TYR A 240 3.15 7.14 -5.69
N SER A 241 2.22 6.61 -6.47
CA SER A 241 1.94 5.18 -6.61
C SER A 241 2.21 4.69 -8.04
N GLU A 242 2.73 3.48 -8.20
CA GLU A 242 2.82 2.76 -9.48
C GLU A 242 1.46 2.26 -9.98
N LEU A 243 0.41 2.39 -9.18
CA LEU A 243 -0.96 2.11 -9.59
C LEU A 243 -1.47 3.21 -10.51
N GLN A 244 -2.11 2.78 -11.59
CA GLN A 244 -2.69 3.65 -12.59
C GLN A 244 -4.18 3.40 -12.69
N PHE A 245 -4.93 4.43 -13.03
CA PHE A 245 -6.36 4.39 -13.28
C PHE A 245 -6.70 5.38 -14.39
N MET A 246 -7.30 4.87 -15.46
CA MET A 246 -7.83 5.69 -16.53
C MET A 246 -9.31 5.87 -16.30
N ASP A 247 -9.72 7.09 -15.99
CA ASP A 247 -11.14 7.42 -15.87
C ASP A 247 -11.76 7.46 -17.27
N SER A 248 -12.60 6.47 -17.57
CA SER A 248 -13.35 6.37 -18.82
C SER A 248 -14.76 6.97 -18.74
N HIS A 249 -15.10 7.63 -17.63
CA HIS A 249 -16.40 8.31 -17.41
C HIS A 249 -16.33 9.83 -17.60
N ALA A 250 -15.26 10.35 -18.23
CA ALA A 250 -15.16 11.74 -18.66
C ALA A 250 -15.88 11.97 -20.00
#